data_AF-A0A7W8MRA7-F1
#
_entry.id   AF-A0A7W8MRA7-F1
#
_cell.length_a   1.000
_cell.length_b   1.000
_cell.length_c   1.000
_cell.angle_alpha   90.00
_cell.angle_beta   90.00
_cell.angle_gamma   90.00
#
_symmetry.space_group_name_H-M   'P 1'
#
loop_
_entity.id
_entity.type
_entity.pdbx_description
1 polymer ?
#
loop_
_entity_poly.entity_id
_entity_poly.type
_entity_poly.pdbx_seq_one_letter_code
_entity_poly.pdbx_strand_id
1 'polypeptide(L)'
;MRPWTVAALTVAAVVGMGYVHPFGDPRAEPAKGLGTLLQGTSIPADARTVLVTKCADCHSSETRWPLYARIAPGSWLIERDIIEARKKMDLSQWEQMPADKQQVLTAKIFEEAKSGDMPPLQYRLLHWDARLSKANVQALSMLGKSASGSEATLAGEGDAAQGKAVFEKRCTGCHAMNVDREGPRLAGVFGRKAGSVSGFTYSTGLKHSNVTWNDATLEKWLSDPDLMVSDNNMSFSVPKAEERRNLVAYLKQQ
;
A
#
# COMPACT_ATOMS: atom_id res chain seq x y z
N MET A 1 15.67 55.26 9.48
CA MET A 1 16.49 54.03 9.61
C MET A 1 17.37 53.90 8.38
N ARG A 2 18.60 53.41 8.50
CA ARG A 2 19.48 53.20 7.34
C ARG A 2 18.96 52.01 6.51
N PRO A 3 19.08 52.03 5.17
CA PRO A 3 18.62 50.91 4.33
C PRO A 3 19.26 49.57 4.73
N TRP A 4 20.54 49.60 5.15
CA TRP A 4 21.27 48.43 5.65
C TRP A 4 20.69 47.85 6.95
N THR A 5 20.15 48.67 7.85
CA THR A 5 19.51 48.17 9.08
C THR A 5 18.19 47.45 8.80
N VAL A 6 17.41 47.91 7.82
CA VAL A 6 16.18 47.22 7.40
C VAL A 6 16.54 45.88 6.77
N ALA A 7 17.51 45.87 5.84
CA ALA A 7 17.98 44.63 5.20
C ALA A 7 18.50 43.60 6.21
N ALA A 8 19.31 44.02 7.19
CA ALA A 8 19.84 43.13 8.22
C ALA A 8 18.73 42.53 9.10
N LEU A 9 17.74 43.32 9.50
CA LEU A 9 16.60 42.84 10.30
C LEU A 9 15.72 41.86 9.51
N THR A 10 15.49 42.11 8.22
CA THR A 10 14.72 41.18 7.36
C THR A 10 15.45 39.85 7.20
N VAL A 11 16.77 39.86 6.94
CA VAL A 11 17.57 38.63 6.85
C VAL A 11 17.57 37.87 8.17
N ALA A 12 17.77 38.56 9.29
CA ALA A 12 17.72 37.94 10.62
C ALA A 12 16.35 37.32 10.93
N ALA A 13 15.24 37.98 10.55
CA ALA A 13 13.90 37.45 10.73
C ALA A 13 13.64 36.21 9.86
N VAL A 14 14.03 36.24 8.58
CA VAL A 14 13.88 35.09 7.66
C VAL A 14 14.71 33.90 8.13
N VAL A 15 15.97 34.13 8.55
CA VAL A 15 16.84 33.10 9.10
C VAL A 15 16.27 32.56 10.41
N GLY A 16 15.79 33.43 11.30
CA GLY A 16 15.16 33.04 12.56
C GLY A 16 13.91 32.17 12.38
N MET A 17 13.06 32.51 11.40
CA MET A 17 11.87 31.71 11.06
C MET A 17 12.21 30.31 10.53
N GLY A 18 13.39 30.13 9.93
CA GLY A 18 13.86 28.82 9.47
C GLY A 18 14.15 27.81 10.59
N TYR A 19 14.31 28.27 11.84
CA TYR A 19 14.47 27.44 13.03
C TYR A 19 13.15 27.11 13.74
N VAL A 20 12.03 27.67 13.27
CA VAL A 20 10.70 27.39 13.80
C VAL A 20 10.11 26.23 13.02
N HIS A 21 9.66 25.19 13.73
CA HIS A 21 9.07 23.98 13.14
C HIS A 21 7.63 23.80 13.64
N PRO A 22 6.66 24.56 13.09
CA PRO A 22 5.30 24.64 13.65
C PRO A 22 4.53 23.32 13.58
N PHE A 23 4.95 22.40 12.72
CA PHE A 23 4.32 21.08 12.54
C PHE A 23 5.16 19.92 13.09
N GLY A 24 6.30 20.23 13.73
CA GLY A 24 7.33 19.27 14.15
C GLY A 24 8.57 19.30 13.26
N ASP A 25 9.69 18.80 13.79
CA ASP A 25 10.96 18.76 13.05
C ASP A 25 11.30 17.32 12.60
N PRO A 26 11.06 16.96 11.32
CA PRO A 26 11.40 15.64 10.79
C PRO A 26 12.92 15.40 10.67
N ARG A 27 13.76 16.40 10.97
CA ARG A 27 15.23 16.31 10.97
C ARG A 27 15.80 15.92 12.33
N ALA A 28 14.99 15.93 13.38
CA ALA A 28 15.40 15.53 14.71
C ALA A 28 15.75 14.02 14.78
N GLU A 29 15.19 13.20 13.88
CA GLU A 29 15.52 11.78 13.78
C GLU A 29 16.89 11.58 13.13
N PRO A 30 17.83 10.87 13.78
CA PRO A 30 19.18 10.70 13.26
C PRO A 30 19.17 9.78 12.01
N ALA A 31 19.73 10.30 10.92
CA ALA A 31 20.05 9.52 9.74
C ALA A 31 21.24 8.58 10.03
N LYS A 32 21.05 7.29 9.79
CA LYS A 32 22.07 6.22 9.86
C LYS A 32 22.82 6.07 8.52
N GLY A 33 22.33 6.72 7.47
CA GLY A 33 22.91 6.76 6.12
C GLY A 33 22.06 5.98 5.11
N LEU A 34 21.75 6.60 3.96
CA LEU A 34 20.98 6.01 2.84
C LEU A 34 21.47 4.63 2.41
N GLY A 35 22.79 4.39 2.53
CA GLY A 35 23.38 3.10 2.25
C GLY A 35 22.76 1.99 3.09
N THR A 36 22.49 2.25 4.37
CA THR A 36 22.01 1.28 5.37
C THR A 36 20.52 0.99 5.30
N LEU A 37 19.75 1.85 4.63
CA LEU A 37 18.30 1.74 4.55
C LEU A 37 17.91 0.47 3.78
N LEU A 38 17.10 -0.38 4.42
CA LEU A 38 16.62 -1.66 3.89
C LEU A 38 17.73 -2.70 3.59
N GLN A 39 18.96 -2.53 4.09
CA GLN A 39 20.07 -3.45 3.78
C GLN A 39 19.81 -4.88 4.24
N GLY A 40 19.24 -5.06 5.44
CA GLY A 40 18.95 -6.36 6.05
C GLY A 40 17.62 -6.98 5.59
N THR A 41 16.93 -6.35 4.64
CA THR A 41 15.61 -6.80 4.19
C THR A 41 15.69 -7.81 3.06
N SER A 42 14.64 -8.61 2.93
CA SER A 42 14.45 -9.52 1.80
C SER A 42 14.09 -8.80 0.49
N ILE A 43 14.00 -7.47 0.46
CA ILE A 43 13.60 -6.70 -0.73
C ILE A 43 14.63 -6.86 -1.87
N PRO A 44 14.20 -7.12 -3.14
CA PRO A 44 15.11 -7.22 -4.27
C PRO A 44 15.93 -5.94 -4.47
N ALA A 45 17.18 -6.07 -4.93
CA ALA A 45 18.10 -4.95 -5.08
C ALA A 45 17.52 -3.81 -5.95
N ASP A 46 16.91 -4.13 -7.09
CA ASP A 46 16.33 -3.12 -7.99
C ASP A 46 15.19 -2.34 -7.32
N ALA A 47 14.34 -3.04 -6.58
CA ALA A 47 13.24 -2.42 -5.85
C ALA A 47 13.76 -1.56 -4.69
N ARG A 48 14.78 -2.03 -3.98
CA ARG A 48 15.49 -1.27 -2.94
C ARG A 48 16.06 0.02 -3.51
N THR A 49 16.71 -0.03 -4.67
CA THR A 49 17.25 1.15 -5.34
C THR A 49 16.14 2.16 -5.63
N VAL A 50 14.99 1.73 -6.14
CA VAL A 50 13.85 2.65 -6.36
C VAL A 50 13.36 3.25 -5.04
N LEU A 51 13.15 2.45 -4.00
CA LEU A 51 12.71 2.94 -2.68
C LEU A 51 13.68 3.98 -2.10
N VAL A 52 14.98 3.70 -2.12
CA VAL A 52 16.02 4.58 -1.56
C VAL A 52 16.19 5.85 -2.40
N THR A 53 16.08 5.76 -3.72
CA THR A 53 16.34 6.91 -4.60
C THR A 53 15.11 7.79 -4.84
N LYS A 54 13.90 7.21 -4.84
CA LYS A 54 12.65 7.91 -5.21
C LYS A 54 11.70 8.14 -4.03
N CYS A 55 11.78 7.34 -2.96
CA CYS A 55 10.79 7.39 -1.87
C CYS A 55 11.38 7.87 -0.54
N ALA A 56 12.64 7.53 -0.25
CA ALA A 56 13.27 7.77 1.05
C ALA A 56 13.31 9.24 1.48
N ASP A 57 13.36 10.18 0.54
CA ASP A 57 13.39 11.60 0.87
C ASP A 57 12.14 12.06 1.64
N CYS A 58 10.98 11.44 1.39
CA CYS A 58 9.74 11.73 2.14
C CYS A 58 9.38 10.63 3.15
N HIS A 59 9.69 9.37 2.83
CA HIS A 59 9.25 8.20 3.58
C HIS A 59 10.35 7.57 4.43
N SER A 60 11.39 8.31 4.81
CA SER A 60 12.41 7.81 5.75
C SER A 60 13.10 8.94 6.49
N SER A 61 13.76 8.63 7.60
CA SER A 61 14.69 9.54 8.28
C SER A 61 15.95 9.86 7.46
N GLU A 62 16.23 9.13 6.38
CA GLU A 62 17.36 9.34 5.46
C GLU A 62 17.09 10.44 4.41
N THR A 63 16.33 11.47 4.79
CA THR A 63 15.92 12.54 3.87
C THR A 63 17.10 13.41 3.44
N ARG A 64 17.27 13.57 2.12
CA ARG A 64 18.18 14.59 1.57
C ARG A 64 17.49 15.95 1.55
N TRP A 65 17.95 16.85 2.42
CA TRP A 65 17.38 18.19 2.56
C TRP A 65 18.04 19.19 1.61
N PRO A 66 17.33 19.66 0.56
CA PRO A 66 17.86 20.72 -0.29
C PRO A 66 17.88 22.05 0.46
N LEU A 67 18.72 22.98 0.02
CA LEU A 67 18.91 24.26 0.71
C LEU A 67 17.61 25.06 0.87
N TYR A 68 16.73 25.03 -0.14
CA TYR A 68 15.44 25.73 -0.10
C TYR A 68 14.49 25.16 0.95
N ALA A 69 14.68 23.92 1.39
CA ALA A 69 13.88 23.31 2.46
C ALA A 69 14.23 23.86 3.85
N ARG A 70 15.12 24.87 3.95
CA ARG A 70 15.41 25.63 5.17
C ARG A 70 14.80 27.04 5.18
N ILE A 71 14.11 27.43 4.11
CA ILE A 71 13.60 28.79 3.94
C ILE A 71 12.09 28.81 4.19
N ALA A 72 11.66 29.54 5.22
CA ALA A 72 10.25 29.72 5.55
C ALA A 72 9.54 30.64 4.52
N PRO A 73 8.22 30.46 4.29
CA PRO A 73 7.34 29.43 4.86
C PRO A 73 7.36 28.09 4.09
N GLY A 74 8.12 28.00 3.00
CA GLY A 74 8.19 26.79 2.17
C GLY A 74 8.71 25.57 2.93
N SER A 75 9.71 25.75 3.80
CA SER A 75 10.24 24.71 4.69
C SER A 75 9.16 24.07 5.55
N TRP A 76 8.21 24.85 6.09
CA TRP A 76 7.14 24.35 6.95
C TRP A 76 6.15 23.46 6.20
N LEU A 77 5.86 23.77 4.93
CA LEU A 77 5.00 22.94 4.10
C LEU A 77 5.67 21.60 3.79
N ILE A 78 6.96 21.63 3.45
CA ILE A 78 7.75 20.42 3.20
C ILE A 78 7.82 19.56 4.47
N GLU A 79 8.07 20.17 5.63
CA GLU A 79 8.12 19.48 6.92
C GLU A 79 6.79 18.80 7.24
N ARG A 80 5.67 19.52 7.11
CA ARG A 80 4.33 18.97 7.30
C ARG A 80 4.09 17.78 6.39
N ASP A 81 4.38 17.93 5.10
CA ASP A 81 4.12 16.88 4.11
C ASP A 81 4.98 15.62 4.37
N ILE A 82 6.24 15.78 4.79
CA ILE A 82 7.12 14.67 5.19
C ILE A 82 6.60 14.00 6.47
N ILE A 83 6.20 14.77 7.48
CA ILE A 83 5.64 14.23 8.73
C ILE A 83 4.37 13.41 8.43
N GLU A 84 3.46 13.93 7.61
CA GLU A 84 2.25 13.21 7.21
C GLU A 84 2.55 11.98 6.35
N ALA A 85 3.56 12.05 5.47
CA ALA A 85 4.01 10.91 4.69
C ALA A 85 4.56 9.78 5.57
N ARG A 86 5.44 10.11 6.54
CA ARG A 86 6.05 9.12 7.46
C ARG A 86 5.04 8.49 8.42
N LYS A 87 4.02 9.22 8.85
CA LYS A 87 2.89 8.66 9.63
C LYS A 87 2.19 7.50 8.89
N LYS A 88 2.08 7.60 7.56
CA LYS A 88 1.47 6.55 6.72
C LYS A 88 2.44 5.42 6.40
N MET A 89 3.70 5.77 6.11
CA MET A 89 4.74 4.82 5.75
C MET A 89 6.13 5.41 6.03
N ASP A 90 6.92 4.69 6.82
CA ASP A 90 8.31 5.03 7.14
C ASP A 90 9.25 3.83 6.92
N LEU A 91 10.11 3.93 5.91
CA LEU A 91 11.10 2.94 5.53
C LEU A 91 12.20 2.77 6.59
N SER A 92 12.48 3.78 7.41
CA SER A 92 13.47 3.67 8.50
C SER A 92 13.01 2.70 9.59
N GLN A 93 11.69 2.48 9.69
CA GLN A 93 11.08 1.54 10.62
C GLN A 93 10.79 0.18 9.98
N TRP A 94 11.11 -0.02 8.70
CA TRP A 94 10.67 -1.19 7.93
C TRP A 94 11.00 -2.52 8.62
N GLU A 95 12.25 -2.73 9.03
CA GLU A 95 12.72 -3.96 9.68
C GLU A 95 12.05 -4.22 11.04
N GLN A 96 11.55 -3.18 11.71
CA GLN A 96 10.86 -3.27 12.99
C GLN A 96 9.35 -3.52 12.81
N MET A 97 8.82 -3.35 11.60
CA MET A 97 7.40 -3.60 11.33
C MET A 97 7.12 -5.11 11.26
N PRO A 98 5.96 -5.55 11.76
CA PRO A 98 5.55 -6.93 11.58
C PRO A 98 5.32 -7.26 10.09
N ALA A 99 5.52 -8.52 9.73
CA ALA A 99 5.54 -8.97 8.34
C ALA A 99 4.22 -8.72 7.60
N ASP A 100 3.08 -8.77 8.30
CA ASP A 100 1.77 -8.47 7.71
C ASP A 100 1.66 -7.00 7.28
N LYS A 101 2.18 -6.09 8.10
CA LYS A 101 2.24 -4.66 7.76
C LYS A 101 3.19 -4.40 6.60
N GLN A 102 4.34 -5.08 6.55
CA GLN A 102 5.27 -4.98 5.42
C GLN A 102 4.63 -5.48 4.12
N GLN A 103 3.85 -6.56 4.15
CA GLN A 103 3.12 -7.08 2.98
C GLN A 103 2.06 -6.09 2.47
N VAL A 104 1.27 -5.50 3.38
CA VAL A 104 0.26 -4.49 3.01
C VAL A 104 0.91 -3.25 2.42
N LEU A 105 1.97 -2.74 3.05
CA LEU A 105 2.70 -1.58 2.55
C LEU A 105 3.34 -1.86 1.19
N THR A 106 3.93 -3.03 1.01
CA THR A 106 4.50 -3.47 -0.26
C THR A 106 3.48 -3.45 -1.40
N ALA A 107 2.28 -4.00 -1.18
CA ALA A 107 1.21 -3.97 -2.16
C ALA A 107 0.75 -2.54 -2.46
N LYS A 108 0.61 -1.71 -1.43
CA LYS A 108 0.18 -0.32 -1.56
C LYS A 108 1.19 0.55 -2.30
N ILE A 109 2.49 0.39 -2.01
CA ILE A 109 3.58 1.08 -2.72
C ILE A 109 3.49 0.81 -4.22
N PHE A 110 3.34 -0.47 -4.60
CA PHE A 110 3.26 -0.83 -6.01
C PHE A 110 2.02 -0.23 -6.67
N GLU A 111 0.87 -0.28 -6.01
CA GLU A 111 -0.38 0.25 -6.57
C GLU A 111 -0.32 1.77 -6.76
N GLU A 112 0.10 2.53 -5.74
CA GLU A 112 0.21 4.00 -5.85
C GLU A 112 1.29 4.43 -6.88
N ALA A 113 2.35 3.63 -7.04
CA ALA A 113 3.35 3.85 -8.08
C ALA A 113 2.80 3.57 -9.49
N LYS A 114 1.93 2.56 -9.63
CA LYS A 114 1.32 2.17 -10.89
C LYS A 114 0.19 3.11 -11.32
N SER A 115 -0.64 3.55 -10.37
CA SER A 115 -1.71 4.54 -10.62
C SER A 115 -1.14 5.92 -10.94
N GLY A 116 0.09 6.20 -10.49
CA GLY A 116 0.73 7.50 -10.63
C GLY A 116 0.29 8.52 -9.58
N ASP A 117 -0.39 8.05 -8.52
CA ASP A 117 -0.73 8.85 -7.35
C ASP A 117 0.52 9.23 -6.57
N MET A 118 1.56 8.39 -6.62
CA MET A 118 2.87 8.65 -6.03
C MET A 118 3.98 8.76 -7.09
N PRO A 119 4.80 9.84 -7.06
CA PRO A 119 4.63 11.05 -6.24
C PRO A 119 3.41 11.89 -6.67
N PRO A 120 2.84 12.72 -5.77
CA PRO A 120 1.68 13.56 -6.10
C PRO A 120 1.94 14.46 -7.32
N LEU A 121 0.90 14.72 -8.10
CA LEU A 121 1.01 15.48 -9.37
C LEU A 121 1.66 16.85 -9.15
N GLN A 122 1.25 17.59 -8.12
CA GLN A 122 1.81 18.91 -7.80
C GLN A 122 3.31 18.86 -7.52
N TYR A 123 3.80 17.78 -6.90
CA TYR A 123 5.22 17.59 -6.64
C TYR A 123 5.96 17.29 -7.95
N ARG A 124 5.42 16.42 -8.79
CA ARG A 124 6.01 16.07 -10.11
C ARG A 124 6.09 17.23 -11.09
N LEU A 125 5.26 18.26 -10.94
CA LEU A 125 5.32 19.48 -11.76
C LEU A 125 6.56 20.32 -11.45
N LEU A 126 6.99 20.34 -10.18
CA LEU A 126 8.19 21.07 -9.74
C LEU A 126 9.45 20.18 -9.74
N HIS A 127 9.27 18.89 -9.44
CA HIS A 127 10.31 17.87 -9.30
C HIS A 127 10.11 16.76 -10.34
N TRP A 128 10.40 17.11 -11.59
CA TRP A 128 10.25 16.19 -12.73
C TRP A 128 11.13 14.95 -12.60
N ASP A 129 12.28 15.07 -11.94
CA ASP A 129 13.25 14.00 -11.66
C ASP A 129 12.68 12.92 -10.72
N ALA A 130 11.70 13.27 -9.89
CA ALA A 130 11.02 12.34 -8.99
C ALA A 130 10.01 11.43 -9.71
N ARG A 131 9.71 11.68 -10.99
CA ARG A 131 8.81 10.83 -11.77
C ARG A 131 9.31 9.39 -11.82
N LEU A 132 8.39 8.45 -11.58
CA LEU A 132 8.66 7.03 -11.75
C LEU A 132 8.60 6.65 -13.22
N SER A 133 9.69 6.04 -13.71
CA SER A 133 9.71 5.44 -15.04
C SER A 133 8.96 4.10 -15.04
N LYS A 134 8.62 3.58 -16.22
CA LYS A 134 8.05 2.23 -16.34
C LYS A 134 8.98 1.16 -15.72
N ALA A 135 10.30 1.33 -15.86
CA ALA A 135 11.28 0.45 -15.24
C ALA A 135 11.24 0.53 -13.70
N ASN A 136 11.04 1.72 -13.14
CA ASN A 136 10.90 1.89 -11.69
C ASN A 136 9.64 1.18 -11.17
N VAL A 137 8.50 1.36 -11.84
CA VAL A 137 7.25 0.67 -11.49
C VAL A 137 7.40 -0.84 -11.62
N GLN A 138 8.07 -1.31 -12.66
CA GLN A 138 8.35 -2.73 -12.84
C GLN A 138 9.23 -3.29 -11.72
N ALA A 139 10.27 -2.57 -11.29
CA ALA A 139 11.11 -2.98 -10.17
C ALA A 139 10.28 -3.06 -8.87
N LEU A 140 9.38 -2.11 -8.62
CA LEU A 140 8.49 -2.12 -7.45
C LEU A 140 7.49 -3.30 -7.47
N SER A 141 7.10 -3.81 -8.64
CA SER A 141 6.26 -5.02 -8.74
C SER A 141 6.91 -6.27 -8.12
N MET A 142 8.24 -6.25 -7.95
CA MET A 142 9.02 -7.34 -7.37
C MET A 142 9.11 -7.23 -5.84
N LEU A 143 8.69 -6.12 -5.22
CA LEU A 143 8.71 -5.97 -3.75
C LEU A 143 7.96 -7.09 -3.03
N GLY A 144 6.81 -7.51 -3.59
CA GLY A 144 6.00 -8.60 -3.03
C GLY A 144 6.51 -10.00 -3.38
N LYS A 145 7.58 -10.10 -4.19
CA LYS A 145 8.13 -11.37 -4.68
C LYS A 145 9.39 -11.83 -3.94
N SER A 146 9.91 -11.04 -3.01
CA SER A 146 11.06 -11.46 -2.20
C SER A 146 10.71 -11.57 -0.73
N ALA A 147 10.03 -12.68 -0.46
CA ALA A 147 10.29 -13.56 0.68
C ALA A 147 10.32 -15.02 0.19
N SER A 148 10.93 -15.26 -0.98
CA SER A 148 11.26 -16.61 -1.44
C SER A 148 12.78 -16.73 -1.54
N GLY A 149 13.41 -16.61 -0.37
CA GLY A 149 14.77 -17.02 -0.09
C GLY A 149 14.75 -18.29 0.75
N SER A 150 14.12 -19.33 0.20
CA SER A 150 14.31 -20.75 0.45
C SER A 150 13.35 -21.46 -0.49
N GLU A 151 13.80 -22.49 -1.17
CA GLU A 151 12.89 -23.51 -1.70
C GLU A 151 12.10 -24.09 -0.52
N ALA A 152 10.97 -23.47 -0.22
CA ALA A 152 9.95 -23.94 0.69
C ALA A 152 8.61 -23.70 -0.01
N THR A 153 8.32 -24.62 -0.92
CA THR A 153 6.96 -25.07 -1.24
C THR A 153 5.98 -23.99 -1.69
N LEU A 154 5.90 -23.80 -3.00
CA LEU A 154 4.62 -23.54 -3.67
C LEU A 154 3.65 -24.71 -3.32
N ALA A 155 2.96 -24.63 -2.18
CA ALA A 155 1.79 -25.44 -1.76
C ALA A 155 1.68 -25.50 -0.22
N GLY A 156 1.26 -24.41 0.42
CA GLY A 156 0.60 -24.51 1.72
C GLY A 156 -0.91 -24.42 1.49
N GLU A 157 -1.65 -25.52 1.69
CA GLU A 157 -3.11 -25.45 1.81
C GLU A 157 -3.47 -24.45 2.92
N GLY A 158 -4.43 -23.55 2.66
CA GLY A 158 -4.93 -22.65 3.71
C GLY A 158 -5.54 -23.45 4.87
N ASP A 159 -5.55 -22.86 6.07
CA ASP A 159 -6.17 -23.46 7.24
C ASP A 159 -7.69 -23.22 7.19
N ALA A 160 -8.46 -24.28 6.92
CA ALA A 160 -9.91 -24.20 6.82
C ALA A 160 -10.60 -23.85 8.15
N ALA A 161 -10.01 -24.20 9.30
CA ALA A 161 -10.57 -23.85 10.61
C ALA A 161 -10.42 -22.34 10.86
N GLN A 162 -9.27 -21.77 10.51
CA GLN A 162 -9.08 -20.32 10.50
C GLN A 162 -9.95 -19.64 9.46
N GLY A 163 -10.11 -20.25 8.28
CA GLY A 163 -10.99 -19.76 7.22
C GLY A 163 -12.44 -19.65 7.67
N LYS A 164 -12.93 -20.65 8.41
CA LYS A 164 -14.25 -20.59 9.06
C LYS A 164 -14.35 -19.41 10.02
N ALA A 165 -13.35 -19.18 10.86
CA ALA A 165 -13.35 -18.05 11.79
C ALA A 165 -13.34 -16.69 11.06
N VAL A 166 -12.63 -16.57 9.93
CA VAL A 166 -12.68 -15.37 9.08
C VAL A 166 -14.07 -15.21 8.47
N PHE A 167 -14.64 -16.29 7.93
CA PHE A 167 -15.97 -16.29 7.34
C PHE A 167 -17.04 -15.82 8.33
N GLU A 168 -17.03 -16.39 9.54
CA GLU A 168 -17.96 -16.05 10.62
C GLU A 168 -17.89 -14.57 10.99
N LYS A 169 -16.68 -14.00 11.04
CA LYS A 169 -16.46 -12.60 11.41
C LYS A 169 -16.75 -11.61 10.29
N ARG A 170 -16.50 -11.98 9.03
CA ARG A 170 -16.42 -11.02 7.92
C ARG A 170 -17.47 -11.21 6.83
N CYS A 171 -18.01 -12.42 6.66
CA CYS A 171 -18.88 -12.76 5.53
C CYS A 171 -20.34 -12.97 5.94
N THR A 172 -20.59 -13.40 7.18
CA THR A 172 -21.94 -13.80 7.65
C THR A 172 -22.97 -12.67 7.68
N GLY A 173 -22.53 -11.41 7.68
CA GLY A 173 -23.44 -10.26 7.56
C GLY A 173 -24.21 -10.25 6.24
N CYS A 174 -23.59 -10.70 5.15
CA CYS A 174 -24.19 -10.70 3.81
C CYS A 174 -24.44 -12.10 3.26
N HIS A 175 -23.69 -13.11 3.68
CA HIS A 175 -23.77 -14.47 3.13
C HIS A 175 -24.11 -15.50 4.20
N ALA A 176 -24.65 -16.63 3.75
CA ALA A 176 -24.73 -17.86 4.51
C ALA A 176 -24.33 -19.04 3.61
N MET A 177 -24.11 -20.22 4.19
CA MET A 177 -23.76 -21.39 3.39
C MET A 177 -24.93 -21.85 2.53
N ASN A 178 -26.11 -22.00 3.11
CA ASN A 178 -27.23 -22.67 2.44
C ASN A 178 -28.42 -21.76 2.13
N VAL A 179 -28.35 -20.48 2.49
CA VAL A 179 -29.47 -19.53 2.36
C VAL A 179 -28.97 -18.25 1.70
N ASP A 180 -29.76 -17.74 0.76
CA ASP A 180 -29.53 -16.46 0.12
C ASP A 180 -29.92 -15.32 1.08
N ARG A 181 -29.10 -14.27 1.15
CA ARG A 181 -29.30 -13.07 1.99
C ARG A 181 -29.08 -11.84 1.11
N GLU A 182 -28.39 -10.82 1.62
CA GLU A 182 -27.88 -9.71 0.80
C GLU A 182 -26.96 -10.22 -0.33
N GLY A 183 -26.18 -11.26 -0.05
CA GLY A 183 -25.42 -12.02 -1.02
C GLY A 183 -25.96 -13.44 -1.21
N PRO A 184 -25.59 -14.13 -2.32
CA PRO A 184 -26.02 -15.50 -2.59
C PRO A 184 -25.41 -16.49 -1.60
N ARG A 185 -26.04 -17.66 -1.47
CA ARG A 185 -25.53 -18.78 -0.68
C ARG A 185 -24.19 -19.30 -1.22
N LEU A 186 -23.28 -19.67 -0.32
CA LEU A 186 -21.88 -19.99 -0.65
C LEU A 186 -21.51 -21.48 -0.58
N ALA A 187 -22.39 -22.37 -0.13
CA ALA A 187 -22.17 -23.82 -0.23
C ALA A 187 -22.02 -24.22 -1.70
N GLY A 188 -21.01 -25.04 -2.00
CA GLY A 188 -20.62 -25.43 -3.35
C GLY A 188 -20.24 -24.24 -4.23
N VAL A 189 -19.68 -23.16 -3.68
CA VAL A 189 -19.18 -22.03 -4.50
C VAL A 189 -17.93 -22.40 -5.27
N PHE A 190 -17.06 -23.24 -4.71
CA PHE A 190 -15.85 -23.69 -5.39
C PHE A 190 -16.21 -24.56 -6.62
N GLY A 191 -15.65 -24.22 -7.77
CA GLY A 191 -15.95 -24.81 -9.07
C GLY A 191 -17.21 -24.26 -9.76
N ARG A 192 -18.04 -23.47 -9.06
CA ARG A 192 -19.29 -22.93 -9.63
C ARG A 192 -19.02 -21.71 -10.51
N LYS A 193 -19.86 -21.50 -11.53
CA LYS A 193 -19.84 -20.28 -12.34
C LYS A 193 -20.35 -19.08 -11.52
N ALA A 194 -19.71 -17.93 -11.66
CA ALA A 194 -20.19 -16.68 -11.08
C ALA A 194 -21.59 -16.34 -11.61
N GLY A 195 -22.44 -15.77 -10.76
CA GLY A 195 -23.78 -15.36 -11.17
C GLY A 195 -24.78 -16.50 -11.43
N SER A 196 -24.52 -17.72 -10.93
CA SER A 196 -25.29 -18.92 -11.32
C SER A 196 -26.22 -19.51 -10.24
N VAL A 197 -26.33 -18.91 -9.05
CA VAL A 197 -27.29 -19.40 -8.05
C VAL A 197 -28.71 -19.05 -8.50
N SER A 198 -29.54 -20.07 -8.70
CA SER A 198 -30.93 -19.89 -9.12
C SER A 198 -31.72 -19.11 -8.08
N GLY A 199 -32.52 -18.15 -8.55
CA GLY A 199 -33.38 -17.30 -7.71
C GLY A 199 -32.69 -16.07 -7.12
N PHE A 200 -31.36 -15.95 -7.20
CA PHE A 200 -30.64 -14.77 -6.72
C PHE A 200 -30.45 -13.71 -7.82
N THR A 201 -30.71 -12.45 -7.48
CA THR A 201 -30.52 -11.31 -8.40
C THR A 201 -29.08 -10.81 -8.34
N TYR A 202 -28.31 -11.09 -9.38
CA TYR A 202 -26.93 -10.63 -9.52
C TYR A 202 -26.83 -9.27 -10.21
N SER A 203 -25.71 -8.58 -9.96
CA SER A 203 -25.32 -7.42 -10.77
C SER A 203 -25.05 -7.83 -12.22
N THR A 204 -25.16 -6.87 -13.14
CA THR A 204 -24.90 -7.10 -14.57
C THR A 204 -23.46 -7.52 -14.80
N GLY A 205 -22.51 -6.84 -14.14
CA GLY A 205 -21.09 -7.17 -14.19
C GLY A 205 -20.79 -8.62 -13.81
N LEU A 206 -21.29 -9.08 -12.66
CA LEU A 206 -20.97 -10.42 -12.17
C LEU A 206 -21.64 -11.51 -13.00
N LYS A 207 -22.87 -11.28 -13.48
CA LYS A 207 -23.60 -12.21 -14.35
C LYS A 207 -22.91 -12.44 -15.70
N HIS A 208 -22.24 -11.43 -16.25
CA HIS A 208 -21.54 -11.51 -17.54
C HIS A 208 -20.03 -11.75 -17.43
N SER A 209 -19.49 -11.85 -16.22
CA SER A 209 -18.04 -12.02 -15.98
C SER A 209 -17.44 -13.30 -16.56
N ASN A 210 -18.26 -14.34 -16.80
CA ASN A 210 -17.81 -15.68 -17.19
C ASN A 210 -16.75 -16.32 -16.26
N VAL A 211 -16.67 -15.85 -15.02
CA VAL A 211 -15.73 -16.38 -14.02
C VAL A 211 -16.22 -17.74 -13.52
N THR A 212 -15.30 -18.68 -13.38
CA THR A 212 -15.48 -19.90 -12.60
C THR A 212 -14.68 -19.77 -11.31
N TRP A 213 -15.31 -20.02 -10.17
CA TRP A 213 -14.66 -19.92 -8.87
C TRP A 213 -13.68 -21.07 -8.67
N ASN A 214 -12.40 -20.74 -8.49
CA ASN A 214 -11.31 -21.65 -8.18
C ASN A 214 -10.32 -20.90 -7.28
N ASP A 215 -9.18 -21.52 -6.95
CA ASP A 215 -8.16 -20.89 -6.12
C ASP A 215 -7.75 -19.49 -6.60
N ALA A 216 -7.39 -19.37 -7.88
CA ALA A 216 -6.88 -18.13 -8.44
C ALA A 216 -7.97 -17.05 -8.56
N THR A 217 -9.18 -17.43 -8.96
CA THR A 217 -10.27 -16.47 -9.15
C THR A 217 -10.88 -16.03 -7.84
N LEU A 218 -10.98 -16.90 -6.84
CA LEU A 218 -11.41 -16.52 -5.48
C LEU A 218 -10.36 -15.66 -4.78
N GLU A 219 -9.07 -15.98 -4.93
CA GLU A 219 -7.99 -15.14 -4.36
C GLU A 219 -8.06 -13.71 -4.94
N LYS A 220 -8.17 -13.60 -6.27
CA LYS A 220 -8.29 -12.30 -6.95
C LYS A 220 -9.57 -11.56 -6.55
N TRP A 221 -10.70 -12.25 -6.53
CA TRP A 221 -12.00 -11.68 -6.16
C TRP A 221 -12.00 -11.16 -4.73
N LEU A 222 -11.53 -11.96 -3.77
CA LEU A 222 -11.46 -11.57 -2.37
C LEU A 222 -10.43 -10.47 -2.12
N SER A 223 -9.44 -10.30 -3.00
CA SER A 223 -8.47 -9.20 -2.88
C SER A 223 -9.07 -7.85 -3.28
N ASP A 224 -9.83 -7.81 -4.36
CA ASP A 224 -10.46 -6.60 -4.89
C ASP A 224 -11.58 -6.96 -5.91
N PRO A 225 -12.85 -7.00 -5.47
CA PRO A 225 -13.98 -7.29 -6.35
C PRO A 225 -14.19 -6.26 -7.45
N ASP A 226 -14.01 -4.98 -7.14
CA ASP A 226 -14.25 -3.86 -8.06
C ASP A 226 -13.23 -3.81 -9.19
N LEU A 227 -11.98 -4.19 -8.89
CA LEU A 227 -10.93 -4.36 -9.89
C LEU A 227 -11.16 -5.60 -10.77
N MET A 228 -11.72 -6.68 -10.20
CA MET A 228 -11.91 -7.93 -10.93
C MET A 228 -13.14 -7.90 -11.84
N VAL A 229 -14.26 -7.36 -11.36
CA VAL A 229 -15.51 -7.24 -12.10
C VAL A 229 -16.11 -5.86 -11.82
N SER A 230 -16.03 -4.98 -12.82
CA SER A 230 -16.74 -3.70 -12.79
C SER A 230 -18.26 -3.92 -12.67
N ASP A 231 -18.96 -3.01 -11.99
CA ASP A 231 -20.41 -3.12 -11.77
C ASP A 231 -20.79 -4.40 -11.02
N ASN A 232 -20.02 -4.74 -9.99
CA ASN A 232 -20.38 -5.75 -9.02
C ASN A 232 -21.03 -5.10 -7.77
N ASN A 233 -21.95 -5.81 -7.12
CA ASN A 233 -22.63 -5.28 -5.94
C ASN A 233 -21.91 -5.60 -4.63
N MET A 234 -20.78 -6.31 -4.66
CA MET A 234 -20.05 -6.75 -3.47
C MET A 234 -18.82 -5.87 -3.22
N SER A 235 -19.03 -4.69 -2.65
CA SER A 235 -17.95 -3.75 -2.28
C SER A 235 -17.22 -4.17 -0.99
N PHE A 236 -16.67 -5.39 -0.95
CA PHE A 236 -15.98 -5.94 0.22
C PHE A 236 -14.71 -6.71 -0.17
N SER A 237 -13.57 -6.36 0.45
CA SER A 237 -12.30 -7.05 0.24
C SER A 237 -11.70 -7.60 1.54
N VAL A 238 -10.82 -8.59 1.38
CA VAL A 238 -10.02 -9.23 2.42
C VAL A 238 -8.55 -8.90 2.14
N PRO A 239 -7.99 -7.84 2.77
CA PRO A 239 -6.65 -7.36 2.41
C PRO A 239 -5.52 -8.36 2.69
N LYS A 240 -5.66 -9.16 3.74
CA LYS A 240 -4.64 -10.14 4.16
C LYS A 240 -4.69 -11.39 3.27
N ALA A 241 -3.59 -11.68 2.58
CA ALA A 241 -3.48 -12.85 1.70
C ALA A 241 -3.65 -14.18 2.45
N GLU A 242 -3.19 -14.26 3.68
CA GLU A 242 -3.39 -15.44 4.53
C GLU A 242 -4.87 -15.69 4.85
N GLU A 243 -5.62 -14.63 5.23
CA GLU A 243 -7.06 -14.75 5.47
C GLU A 243 -7.81 -15.18 4.21
N ARG A 244 -7.39 -14.69 3.03
CA ARG A 244 -7.97 -15.14 1.75
C ARG A 244 -7.69 -16.60 1.47
N ARG A 245 -6.44 -17.06 1.61
CA ARG A 245 -6.08 -18.47 1.45
C ARG A 245 -6.86 -19.37 2.40
N ASN A 246 -6.98 -18.98 3.66
CA ASN A 246 -7.74 -19.71 4.68
C ASN A 246 -9.24 -19.74 4.31
N LEU A 247 -9.83 -18.62 3.89
CA LEU A 247 -11.21 -18.57 3.39
C LEU A 247 -11.42 -19.49 2.19
N VAL A 248 -10.52 -19.48 1.21
CA VAL A 248 -10.59 -20.37 0.03
C VAL A 248 -10.54 -21.83 0.46
N ALA A 249 -9.64 -22.18 1.38
CA ALA A 249 -9.55 -23.53 1.94
C ALA A 249 -10.85 -23.96 2.67
N TYR A 250 -11.46 -23.04 3.41
CA TYR A 250 -12.75 -23.30 4.05
C TYR A 250 -13.87 -23.49 3.02
N LEU A 251 -13.98 -22.60 2.02
CA LEU A 251 -15.01 -22.65 0.97
C LEU A 251 -14.90 -23.89 0.06
N LYS A 252 -13.70 -24.47 -0.09
CA LYS A 252 -13.52 -25.76 -0.78
C LYS A 252 -14.24 -26.92 -0.09
N GLN A 253 -14.49 -26.80 1.22
CA GLN A 253 -15.10 -27.84 2.04
C GLN A 253 -16.62 -27.66 2.20
N GLN A 254 -17.21 -26.62 1.60
CA GLN A 254 -18.64 -26.28 1.71
C GLN A 254 -19.36 -26.54 0.40
#